data_AF-A0A9E1XCV1-F1
#
_entry.id   AF-A0A9E1XCV1-F1
#
_cell.length_a   1.000
_cell.length_b   1.000
_cell.length_c   1.000
_cell.angle_alpha   90.00
_cell.angle_beta   90.00
_cell.angle_gamma   90.00
#
_symmetry.space_group_name_H-M   'P 1'
#
loop_
_entity.id
_entity.type
_entity.pdbx_description
1 polymer ?
#
loop_
_entity_poly.entity_id
_entity_poly.type
_entity_poly.pdbx_seq_one_letter_code
_entity_poly.pdbx_strand_id
1 'polypeptide(L)' 'MNQPINFQSKLNHFSEHWSPKVIAEMNDYQFKLVKIKGEFTWHDHADTDETFIVIEGSMGIEFKDRTVQLSEG' A
#
# COMPACT_ATOMS: atom_id res chain seq x y z
N MET A 1 20.43 -9.42 0.09
CA MET A 1 19.44 -10.27 0.82
C MET A 1 18.68 -11.05 -0.22
N ASN A 2 18.84 -12.37 -0.27
CA ASN A 2 18.30 -13.22 -1.37
C ASN A 2 17.12 -14.09 -0.90
N GLN A 3 16.26 -13.58 -0.01
CA GLN A 3 15.15 -14.37 0.51
C GLN A 3 13.83 -13.90 -0.12
N PRO A 4 13.01 -14.83 -0.65
CA PRO A 4 11.70 -14.48 -1.17
C PRO A 4 10.82 -13.91 -0.07
N ILE A 5 9.98 -12.94 -0.42
CA ILE A 5 9.05 -12.30 0.50
C ILE A 5 7.65 -12.85 0.24
N ASN A 6 7.08 -13.52 1.25
CA ASN A 6 5.69 -13.95 1.23
C ASN A 6 4.80 -12.87 1.86
N PHE A 7 3.96 -12.21 1.07
CA PHE A 7 3.12 -11.11 1.55
C PHE A 7 2.12 -11.55 2.63
N GLN A 8 1.49 -12.71 2.45
CA GLN A 8 0.53 -13.24 3.44
C GLN A 8 1.18 -13.42 4.82
N SER A 9 2.37 -14.03 4.86
CA SER A 9 3.11 -14.22 6.10
C SER A 9 3.44 -12.89 6.77
N LYS A 10 3.85 -11.86 6.01
CA LYS A 10 4.12 -10.53 6.55
C LYS A 10 2.84 -9.84 7.05
N LEU A 11 1.73 -9.95 6.32
CA LEU A 11 0.42 -9.41 6.72
C LEU A 11 -0.13 -10.05 8.00
N ASN A 12 0.24 -11.30 8.30
CA ASN A 12 -0.18 -11.98 9.52
C ASN A 12 0.56 -11.48 10.78
N HIS A 13 1.64 -10.70 10.64
CA HIS A 13 2.40 -10.18 11.78
C HIS A 13 1.84 -8.89 12.38
N PHE A 14 0.84 -8.26 11.76
CA PHE A 14 0.28 -7.01 12.23
C PHE A 14 -1.22 -6.90 11.93
N SER A 15 -1.95 -6.12 12.71
CA SER A 15 -3.41 -5.94 12.57
C SER A 15 -3.83 -4.47 12.55
N GLU A 16 -2.91 -3.56 12.80
CA GLU A 16 -3.12 -2.12 12.80
C GLU A 16 -3.44 -1.63 11.39
N HIS A 17 -4.40 -0.71 11.31
CA HIS A 17 -4.73 -0.03 10.07
C HIS A 17 -3.87 1.23 9.90
N TRP A 18 -3.67 1.67 8.65
CA TRP A 18 -2.98 2.92 8.30
C TRP A 18 -1.55 3.02 8.87
N SER A 19 -0.91 1.87 9.08
CA SER A 19 0.45 1.77 9.64
C SER A 19 1.36 0.99 8.68
N PRO A 20 1.90 1.63 7.63
CA PRO A 20 2.73 0.96 6.62
C PRO A 20 3.96 0.29 7.24
N LYS A 21 4.22 -0.96 6.85
CA LYS A 21 5.40 -1.73 7.27
C LYS A 21 6.31 -1.95 6.07
N VAL A 22 7.55 -1.45 6.14
CA VAL A 22 8.57 -1.71 5.12
C VAL A 22 8.94 -3.19 5.15
N ILE A 23 8.80 -3.88 4.01
CA ILE A 23 9.09 -5.31 3.87
C ILE A 23 10.29 -5.61 2.98
N ALA A 24 10.66 -4.68 2.11
CA ALA A 24 11.78 -4.80 1.17
C ALA A 24 12.28 -3.43 0.75
N GLU A 25 13.50 -3.40 0.22
CA GLU A 25 14.08 -2.23 -0.42
C GLU A 25 14.64 -2.63 -1.79
N MET A 26 14.48 -1.76 -2.78
CA MET A 26 15.05 -1.89 -4.11
C MET A 26 15.65 -0.55 -4.50
N ASN A 27 16.99 -0.47 -4.52
CA ASN A 27 17.71 0.80 -4.59
C ASN A 27 17.26 1.72 -3.43
N ASP A 28 16.76 2.91 -3.77
CA ASP A 28 16.20 3.92 -2.88
C ASP A 28 14.68 3.82 -2.70
N TYR A 29 14.03 2.78 -3.25
CA TYR A 29 12.59 2.53 -3.09
C TYR A 29 12.31 1.51 -1.99
N GLN A 30 11.16 1.69 -1.33
CA GLN A 30 10.66 0.77 -0.31
C GLN A 30 9.35 0.11 -0.75
N PHE A 31 9.26 -1.20 -0.55
CA PHE A 31 8.00 -1.93 -0.65
C PHE A 31 7.35 -1.97 0.73
N LYS A 32 6.11 -1.50 0.83
CA LYS A 32 5.37 -1.40 2.09
C LYS A 32 4.10 -2.22 2.03
N LEU A 33 3.76 -2.90 3.12
CA LEU A 33 2.45 -3.51 3.32
C LEU A 33 1.67 -2.71 4.33
N VAL A 34 0.38 -2.50 4.06
CA VAL A 34 -0.54 -1.76 4.92
C VAL A 34 -1.92 -2.38 4.85
N LYS A 35 -2.64 -2.37 5.98
CA LYS A 35 -4.07 -2.66 6.05
C LYS A 35 -4.80 -1.32 6.15
N ILE A 36 -5.84 -1.13 5.36
CA ILE A 36 -6.59 0.14 5.33
C ILE A 36 -8.07 -0.09 5.60
N LYS A 37 -8.73 0.89 6.22
CA LYS A 37 -10.17 0.85 6.48
C LYS A 37 -10.71 2.25 6.68
N GLY A 38 -11.82 2.56 6.01
CA GLY A 38 -12.39 3.90 6.01
C GLY A 38 -11.57 4.84 5.12
N GLU A 39 -11.55 6.11 5.50
CA GLU A 39 -10.97 7.20 4.71
C GLU A 39 -9.55 7.57 5.19
N PHE A 40 -8.75 8.10 4.26
CA PHE A 40 -7.46 8.71 4.55
C PHE A 40 -7.50 10.21 4.26
N THR A 41 -6.51 10.95 4.76
CA THR A 41 -6.43 12.39 4.53
C THR A 41 -5.93 12.71 3.12
N TRP A 42 -6.46 13.77 2.52
CA TRP A 42 -5.93 14.35 1.29
C TRP A 42 -4.47 14.76 1.46
N HIS A 43 -3.61 14.34 0.56
CA HIS A 43 -2.19 14.68 0.50
C HIS A 43 -1.67 14.53 -0.93
N ASP A 44 -0.46 15.01 -1.19
CA ASP A 44 0.23 14.85 -2.45
C ASP A 44 1.72 14.57 -2.23
N HIS A 45 2.36 14.04 -3.27
CA HIS A 45 3.79 13.79 -3.34
C HIS A 45 4.35 14.56 -4.54
N ALA A 46 5.01 15.69 -4.28
CA ALA A 46 5.50 16.57 -5.34
C ALA A 46 6.64 15.96 -6.17
N ASP A 47 7.41 15.04 -5.58
CA ASP A 47 8.71 14.61 -6.10
C ASP A 47 8.74 13.13 -6.51
N THR A 48 7.69 12.36 -6.23
CA THR A 48 7.64 10.93 -6.55
C THR A 48 6.23 10.46 -6.82
N ASP A 49 6.11 9.56 -7.80
CA ASP A 49 4.89 8.77 -7.97
C ASP A 49 4.72 7.80 -6.81
N GLU A 50 3.48 7.38 -6.58
CA GLU A 50 3.13 6.32 -5.61
C GLU A 50 2.37 5.20 -6.32
N THR A 51 2.78 3.95 -6.08
CA THR A 51 2.15 2.76 -6.66
C THR A 51 1.34 2.03 -5.61
N PHE A 52 0.09 1.70 -5.95
CA PHE A 52 -0.80 0.89 -5.12
C PHE A 52 -1.11 -0.43 -5.82
N ILE A 53 -1.04 -1.52 -5.05
CA ILE A 53 -1.44 -2.87 -5.48
C ILE A 53 -2.35 -3.43 -4.41
N VAL A 54 -3.57 -3.85 -4.80
CA VAL A 54 -4.53 -4.45 -3.86
C VAL A 54 -4.29 -5.95 -3.81
N ILE A 55 -3.77 -6.42 -2.67
CA ILE A 55 -3.53 -7.85 -2.45
C ILE A 55 -4.83 -8.56 -2.05
N GLU A 56 -5.66 -7.93 -1.22
CA GLU A 56 -6.94 -8.44 -0.73
C GLU A 56 -7.91 -7.26 -0.51
N GLY A 57 -9.17 -7.44 -0.86
CA GLY A 57 -10.23 -6.44 -0.79
C GLY A 57 -10.30 -5.48 -1.99
N SER A 58 -10.68 -4.25 -1.71
CA SER A 58 -10.78 -3.19 -2.72
C SER A 58 -10.54 -1.84 -2.08
N MET A 59 -10.05 -0.88 -2.86
CA MET A 59 -9.88 0.50 -2.42
C MET A 59 -10.31 1.50 -3.50
N GLY A 60 -10.70 2.69 -3.06
CA GLY A 60 -10.87 3.84 -3.94
C GLY A 60 -9.72 4.82 -3.74
N ILE A 61 -9.19 5.36 -4.84
CA ILE A 61 -8.28 6.51 -4.82
C ILE A 61 -9.09 7.73 -5.29
N GLU A 62 -9.34 8.65 -4.38
CA GLU A 62 -10.03 9.90 -4.69
C GLU A 62 -9.05 10.93 -5.26
N PHE A 63 -9.41 11.46 -6.41
CA PHE A 63 -8.82 12.64 -7.03
C PHE A 63 -9.85 13.77 -6.98
N LYS A 64 -9.41 15.00 -7.26
CA LYS A 64 -10.28 16.19 -7.18
C LYS A 64 -11.52 16.10 -8.08
N ASP A 65 -11.44 15.35 -9.17
CA ASP A 65 -12.45 15.26 -10.23
C ASP A 65 -13.07 13.86 -10.39
N ARG A 66 -12.49 12.81 -9.78
CA ARG A 66 -12.92 11.42 -9.97
C ARG A 66 -12.45 10.51 -8.84
N THR A 67 -13.07 9.35 -8.75
CA THR A 67 -12.59 8.24 -7.92
C THR A 67 -12.18 7.09 -8.82
N VAL A 68 -10.96 6.58 -8.64
CA VAL A 68 -10.49 5.36 -9.30
C VAL A 68 -10.68 4.19 -8.33
N GLN A 69 -11.44 3.17 -8.75
CA GLN A 69 -11.65 1.97 -7.95
C GLN A 69 -10.62 0.90 -8.34
N LEU A 70 -9.98 0.30 -7.35
CA LEU A 70 -9.04 -0.81 -7.50
C LEU A 70 -9.60 -2.01 -6.75
N SER A 71 -9.77 -3.12 -7.46
CA SER A 71 -10.07 -4.44 -6.89
C SER A 71 -8.79 -5.24 -6.73
N GLU A 72 -8.86 -6.40 -6.07
CA GLU A 72 -7.74 -7.35 -5.99
C GLU A 72 -7.11 -7.67 -7.35
N GLY A 73 -5.78 -7.75 -7.38
CA GLY A 73 -4.98 -8.07 -8.57
C GLY A 73 -4.50 -6.86 -9.36
#